data_AF-A0A1D3DSP6-F1
#
_entry.id   AF-A0A1D3DSP6-F1
#
_cell.length_a   1.000
_cell.length_b   1.000
_cell.length_c   1.000
_cell.angle_alpha   90.00
_cell.angle_beta   90.00
_cell.angle_gamma   90.00
#
_symmetry.space_group_name_H-M   'P 1'
#
loop_
_entity.id
_entity.type
_entity.pdbx_description
1 polymer ?
#
loop_
_entity_poly.entity_id
_entity_poly.type
_entity_poly.pdbx_seq_one_letter_code
_entity_poly.pdbx_strand_id
1 'polypeptide(L)'
;MRKWLVVGAGLNLGLGVPAVVPVWMVWYLLSNWPLAALGWTRREPTENDGVWPWFVVFGPVVLLFALVWWLANRPVRRRDEGSGALYWSVGAAATLAPTVALIVASAL
;
A
#
# COMPACT_ATOMS: atom_id res chain seq x y z
N MET A 1 13.86 -3.01 -22.10
CA MET A 1 12.57 -2.51 -21.56
C MET A 1 11.82 -3.60 -20.78
N ARG A 2 11.14 -4.58 -21.39
CA ARG A 2 10.23 -5.52 -20.67
C ARG A 2 10.86 -6.33 -19.51
N LYS A 3 12.15 -6.70 -19.59
CA LYS A 3 12.83 -7.45 -18.53
C LYS A 3 12.82 -6.72 -17.17
N TRP A 4 13.14 -5.43 -17.15
CA TRP A 4 13.21 -4.66 -15.90
C TRP A 4 11.84 -4.36 -15.32
N LEU A 5 10.82 -4.23 -16.18
CA LEU A 5 9.43 -4.15 -15.74
C LEU A 5 8.98 -5.45 -15.05
N VAL A 6 9.35 -6.63 -15.58
CA VAL A 6 9.07 -7.93 -14.94
C VAL A 6 9.83 -8.09 -13.62
N VAL A 7 11.11 -7.73 -13.59
CA VAL A 7 11.91 -7.74 -12.34
C VAL A 7 11.30 -6.81 -11.30
N GLY A 8 10.89 -5.60 -11.71
CA GLY A 8 10.19 -4.66 -10.86
C GLY A 8 8.87 -5.23 -10.34
N ALA A 9 8.06 -5.86 -11.19
CA ALA A 9 6.81 -6.50 -10.77
C ALA A 9 7.06 -7.61 -9.74
N GLY A 10 8.05 -8.48 -9.96
CA GLY A 10 8.41 -9.53 -9.00
C GLY A 10 8.90 -8.99 -7.65
N LEU A 11 9.75 -7.96 -7.67
CA LEU A 11 10.17 -7.25 -6.45
C LEU A 11 8.95 -6.69 -5.70
N ASN A 12 8.03 -6.03 -6.41
CA ASN A 12 6.86 -5.41 -5.80
C ASN A 12 5.83 -6.42 -5.29
N LEU A 13 5.69 -7.59 -5.93
CA LEU A 13 4.91 -8.71 -5.39
C LEU A 13 5.49 -9.19 -4.05
N GLY A 14 6.82 -9.33 -3.96
CA GLY A 14 7.50 -9.68 -2.72
C GLY A 14 7.31 -8.63 -1.62
N LEU A 15 7.45 -7.34 -1.98
CA LEU A 15 7.15 -6.22 -1.07
C LEU A 15 5.66 -6.12 -0.72
N GLY A 16 4.78 -6.69 -1.54
CA GLY A 16 3.34 -6.72 -1.29
C GLY A 16 2.95 -7.54 -0.06
N VAL A 17 3.74 -8.56 0.30
CA VAL A 17 3.50 -9.36 1.51
C VAL A 17 3.59 -8.51 2.78
N PRO A 18 4.69 -7.80 3.07
CA PRO A 18 4.73 -6.88 4.20
C PRO A 18 3.85 -5.64 3.99
N ALA A 19 3.50 -5.27 2.74
CA ALA A 19 2.61 -4.14 2.46
C ALA A 19 1.18 -4.32 2.99
N VAL A 20 0.74 -5.56 3.24
CA VAL A 20 -0.60 -5.85 3.79
C VAL A 20 -0.83 -5.02 5.06
N VAL A 21 0.15 -4.97 5.97
CA VAL A 21 0.04 -4.23 7.24
C VAL A 21 -0.17 -2.72 7.03
N PRO A 22 0.73 -1.97 6.36
CA PRO A 22 0.53 -0.54 6.16
C PRO A 22 -0.69 -0.22 5.29
N VAL A 23 -1.08 -1.08 4.34
CA VAL A 23 -2.31 -0.90 3.57
C VAL A 23 -3.54 -0.94 4.48
N TRP A 24 -3.62 -1.91 5.39
CA TRP A 24 -4.71 -2.00 6.36
C TRP A 24 -4.68 -0.86 7.39
N MET A 25 -3.50 -0.39 7.80
CA MET A 25 -3.38 0.81 8.65
C MET A 25 -3.95 2.05 7.97
N VAL A 26 -3.63 2.26 6.69
CA VAL A 26 -4.20 3.36 5.89
C VAL A 26 -5.70 3.17 5.75
N TRP A 27 -6.17 1.95 5.45
CA TRP A 27 -7.61 1.67 5.37
C TRP A 27 -8.33 1.98 6.68
N TYR A 28 -7.78 1.59 7.83
CA TYR A 28 -8.35 1.89 9.14
C TYR A 28 -8.51 3.40 9.38
N LEU A 29 -7.48 4.20 9.04
CA LEU A 29 -7.54 5.65 9.12
C LEU A 29 -8.59 6.23 8.16
N LEU A 30 -8.71 5.68 6.96
CA LEU A 30 -9.70 6.18 6.00
C LEU A 30 -11.13 5.82 6.43
N SER A 31 -11.37 4.59 6.84
CA SER A 31 -12.69 4.06 7.20
C SER A 31 -13.26 4.66 8.49
N ASN A 32 -12.42 5.05 9.45
CA ASN A 32 -12.90 5.61 10.72
C ASN A 32 -13.10 7.13 10.70
N TRP A 33 -12.46 7.86 9.78
CA TRP A 33 -12.51 9.33 9.75
C TRP A 33 -13.05 9.90 8.43
N PRO A 34 -12.27 10.09 7.35
CA PRO A 34 -12.76 10.79 6.17
C PRO A 34 -13.90 10.02 5.48
N LEU A 35 -13.82 8.70 5.36
CA LEU A 35 -14.88 7.92 4.71
C LEU A 35 -16.12 7.80 5.60
N ALA A 36 -15.95 7.79 6.92
CA ALA A 36 -17.06 7.82 7.87
C ALA A 36 -17.77 9.19 7.87
N ALA A 37 -17.01 10.28 7.78
CA ALA A 37 -17.54 11.63 7.65
C ALA A 37 -18.33 11.83 6.35
N LEU A 38 -17.95 11.12 5.28
CA LEU A 38 -18.68 11.07 4.01
C LEU A 38 -19.88 10.09 4.03
N GLY A 39 -20.09 9.35 5.12
CA GLY A 39 -21.17 8.37 5.24
C GLY A 39 -20.96 7.08 4.44
N TRP A 40 -19.77 6.85 3.88
CA TRP A 40 -19.45 5.64 3.09
C TRP A 40 -19.10 4.43 3.97
N THR A 41 -18.71 4.69 5.21
CA THR A 41 -18.31 3.68 6.19
C THR A 41 -18.86 4.04 7.56
N ARG A 42 -18.86 3.09 8.49
CA ARG A 42 -19.23 3.32 9.88
C ARG A 42 -17.96 3.31 10.73
N ARG A 43 -17.76 4.37 11.52
CA ARG A 43 -16.68 4.43 12.51
C ARG A 43 -16.85 3.31 13.54
N GLU A 44 -15.73 2.74 13.96
CA GLU A 44 -15.70 1.68 14.96
C GLU A 44 -16.35 2.17 16.28
N PRO A 45 -17.32 1.45 16.86
CA PRO A 45 -18.01 1.89 18.07
C PRO A 45 -17.11 2.07 19.30
N THR A 46 -15.96 1.42 19.31
CA THR A 46 -14.99 1.51 20.42
C THR A 46 -13.97 2.64 20.23
N GLU A 47 -13.95 3.31 19.07
CA GLU A 47 -12.96 4.33 18.73
C GLU A 47 -13.33 5.71 19.30
N ASN A 48 -12.76 6.02 20.48
CA ASN A 48 -13.04 7.23 21.26
C ASN A 48 -11.82 8.18 21.38
N ASP A 49 -10.65 7.78 20.87
CA ASP A 49 -9.37 8.48 21.09
C ASP A 49 -9.07 9.52 20.01
N GLY A 50 -9.84 9.50 18.92
CA GLY A 50 -9.66 10.41 17.80
C GLY A 50 -8.47 9.99 16.91
N VAL A 51 -8.22 10.76 15.86
CA VAL A 51 -7.29 10.32 14.80
C VAL A 51 -5.81 10.45 15.16
N TRP A 52 -5.48 11.35 16.08
CA TRP A 52 -4.09 11.73 16.38
C TRP A 52 -3.22 10.58 16.91
N PRO A 53 -3.65 9.80 17.92
CA PRO A 53 -2.87 8.66 18.42
C PRO A 53 -2.55 7.65 17.31
N TRP A 54 -3.51 7.38 16.43
CA TRP A 54 -3.31 6.48 15.30
C TRP A 54 -2.34 7.02 14.26
N PHE A 55 -2.32 8.33 13.98
CA PHE A 55 -1.28 8.92 13.12
C PHE A 55 0.12 8.76 13.72
N VAL A 56 0.27 8.91 15.04
CA VAL A 56 1.58 8.74 15.71
C VAL A 56 2.05 7.29 15.63
N VAL A 57 1.15 6.30 15.71
CA VAL A 57 1.51 4.87 15.65
C VAL A 57 1.65 4.37 14.21
N PHE A 58 0.67 4.65 13.35
CA PHE A 58 0.65 4.13 11.98
C PHE A 58 1.53 4.95 11.03
N GLY A 59 1.63 6.26 11.25
CA GLY A 59 2.40 7.17 10.39
C GLY A 59 3.85 6.73 10.18
N PRO A 60 4.62 6.42 11.23
CA PRO A 60 6.00 5.94 11.09
C PRO A 60 6.10 4.64 10.30
N VAL A 61 5.19 3.68 10.52
CA VAL A 61 5.19 2.39 9.84
C VAL A 61 4.91 2.57 8.35
N VAL A 62 3.87 3.34 8.01
CA VAL A 62 3.50 3.66 6.62
C VAL A 62 4.61 4.43 5.92
N LEU A 63 5.18 5.44 6.58
CA LEU A 63 6.26 6.25 6.02
C LEU A 63 7.53 5.43 5.77
N LEU A 64 7.93 4.61 6.74
CA LEU A 64 9.09 3.74 6.62
C LEU A 64 8.90 2.73 5.49
N PHE A 65 7.72 2.11 5.41
CA PHE A 65 7.40 1.21 4.31
C PHE A 65 7.46 1.92 2.96
N ALA A 66 6.82 3.09 2.83
CA ALA A 66 6.84 3.88 1.59
C ALA A 66 8.27 4.26 1.18
N LEU A 67 9.12 4.61 2.14
CA LEU A 67 10.53 4.93 1.91
C LEU A 67 11.30 3.69 1.42
N VAL A 68 11.16 2.54 2.10
CA VAL A 68 11.79 1.28 1.71
C VAL A 68 11.32 0.85 0.32
N TRP A 69 10.02 0.91 0.07
CA TRP A 69 9.42 0.59 -1.22
C TRP A 69 9.99 1.47 -2.34
N TRP A 70 10.07 2.78 -2.11
CA TRP A 70 10.62 3.72 -3.09
C TRP A 70 12.12 3.47 -3.33
N LEU A 71 12.91 3.27 -2.27
CA LEU A 71 14.34 2.98 -2.37
C LEU A 71 14.64 1.66 -3.08
N ALA A 72 13.85 0.62 -2.83
CA ALA A 72 13.96 -0.68 -3.49
C ALA A 72 13.65 -0.56 -5.00
N ASN A 73 12.65 0.25 -5.36
CA ASN A 73 12.25 0.46 -6.75
C ASN A 73 13.21 1.37 -7.54
N ARG A 74 13.82 2.37 -6.89
CA ARG A 74 14.69 3.37 -7.52
C ARG A 74 15.81 2.79 -8.41
N PRO A 75 16.63 1.79 -7.99
CA PRO A 75 17.69 1.23 -8.82
C PRO A 75 17.17 0.39 -9.99
N VAL A 76 16.00 -0.26 -9.83
CA VAL A 76 15.37 -1.05 -10.90
C VAL A 76 14.75 -0.12 -11.93
N ARG A 77 13.99 0.90 -11.47
CA ARG A 77 13.42 1.96 -12.30
C ARG A 77 14.47 2.65 -13.17
N ARG A 78 15.65 2.95 -12.61
CA ARG A 78 16.75 3.60 -13.36
C ARG A 78 17.30 2.75 -14.51
N ARG A 79 17.17 1.42 -14.43
CA ARG A 79 17.60 0.50 -15.48
C ARG A 79 16.52 0.25 -16.53
N ASP A 80 15.28 0.63 -16.24
CA ASP A 80 14.19 0.56 -17.19
C ASP A 80 14.16 1.82 -18.07
N GLU A 81 14.47 1.66 -19.35
CA GLU A 81 14.40 2.74 -20.35
C GLU A 81 12.96 3.05 -20.80
N GLY A 82 11.97 2.31 -20.27
CA GLY A 82 10.55 2.48 -20.58
C GLY A 82 9.87 3.66 -19.86
N SER A 83 8.55 3.74 -20.06
CA SER A 83 7.70 4.74 -19.41
C SER A 83 7.74 4.60 -17.89
N GLY A 84 8.14 5.67 -17.21
CA GLY A 84 8.16 5.68 -15.76
C GLY A 84 6.80 5.55 -15.12
N ALA A 85 5.77 6.14 -15.73
CA ALA A 85 4.40 6.00 -15.26
C ALA A 85 3.97 4.53 -15.28
N LEU A 86 4.26 3.81 -16.38
CA LEU A 86 3.95 2.39 -16.48
C LEU A 86 4.69 1.56 -15.42
N TYR A 87 5.99 1.80 -15.22
CA TYR A 87 6.78 1.11 -14.19
C TYR A 87 6.17 1.27 -12.80
N TRP A 88 5.87 2.51 -12.40
CA TRP A 88 5.32 2.79 -11.08
C TRP A 88 3.90 2.25 -10.90
N SER A 89 3.04 2.34 -11.93
CA SER A 89 1.69 1.77 -11.88
C SER A 89 1.73 0.24 -11.76
N VAL A 90 2.59 -0.44 -12.52
CA VAL A 90 2.76 -1.90 -12.41
C VAL A 90 3.33 -2.27 -11.05
N GLY A 91 4.30 -1.52 -10.54
CA GLY A 91 4.85 -1.72 -9.21
C GLY A 91 3.80 -1.58 -8.11
N ALA A 92 3.01 -0.52 -8.14
CA ALA A 92 1.92 -0.30 -7.19
C ALA A 92 0.87 -1.42 -7.26
N ALA A 93 0.44 -1.80 -8.47
CA ALA A 93 -0.53 -2.89 -8.66
C ALA A 93 0.01 -4.23 -8.13
N ALA A 94 1.29 -4.54 -8.40
CA ALA A 94 1.95 -5.73 -7.88
C ALA A 94 2.06 -5.71 -6.34
N THR A 95 2.38 -4.57 -5.73
CA THR A 95 2.42 -4.43 -4.26
C THR A 95 1.04 -4.59 -3.62
N LEU A 96 -0.03 -4.16 -4.29
CA LEU A 96 -1.40 -4.35 -3.79
C LEU A 96 -1.94 -5.77 -3.99
N ALA A 97 -1.37 -6.56 -4.91
CA ALA A 97 -1.91 -7.86 -5.30
C ALA A 97 -2.09 -8.84 -4.12
N PRO A 98 -1.16 -8.99 -3.15
CA PRO A 98 -1.40 -9.86 -2.00
C PRO A 98 -2.58 -9.43 -1.14
N THR A 99 -2.80 -8.13 -0.97
CA THR A 99 -3.96 -7.61 -0.22
C THR A 99 -5.27 -7.93 -0.96
N VAL A 100 -5.29 -7.73 -2.28
CA VAL A 100 -6.46 -8.09 -3.12
C VAL A 100 -6.73 -9.59 -3.04
N ALA A 101 -5.68 -10.42 -3.11
CA ALA A 101 -5.83 -11.87 -3.00
C ALA A 101 -6.44 -12.30 -1.66
N LEU A 102 -6.03 -11.68 -0.54
CA LEU A 102 -6.62 -11.93 0.78
C LEU A 102 -8.09 -11.52 0.83
N ILE A 103 -8.44 -10.36 0.27
CA ILE A 103 -9.83 -9.90 0.19
C ILE A 103 -10.68 -10.92 -0.59
N VAL A 104 -10.22 -11.32 -1.77
CA VAL A 104 -10.93 -12.31 -2.60
C VAL A 104 -11.05 -13.66 -1.88
N ALA A 105 -9.96 -14.15 -1.29
CA ALA A 105 -9.97 -15.42 -0.56
C ALA A 105 -10.92 -15.40 0.65
N SER A 106 -11.10 -14.25 1.30
CA SER A 106 -12.04 -14.10 2.42
C SER A 106 -13.52 -14.02 2.00
N ALA A 107 -13.79 -13.84 0.70
CA ALA A 107 -15.13 -13.73 0.14
C ALA A 107 -15.63 -15.03 -0.51
N LEU A 108 -14.79 -16.08 -0.54
CA LEU A 108 -15.10 -17.43 -1.02
C LEU A 108 -15.52 -18.34 0.14
#